data_AF-A0A376LJI1-F1
#
_entry.id   AF-A0A376LJI1-F1
#
_cell.length_a   1.000
_cell.length_b   1.000
_cell.length_c   1.000
_cell.angle_alpha   90.00
_cell.angle_beta   90.00
_cell.angle_gamma   90.00
#
_symmetry.space_group_name_H-M   'P 1'
#
loop_
_entity.id
_entity.type
_entity.pdbx_description
1 polymer ?
#
loop_
_entity_poly.entity_id
_entity_poly.type
_entity_poly.pdbx_seq_one_letter_code
_entity_poly.pdbx_strand_id
1 'polypeptide(L)'
;MAGWHLDTKMAQDIVARTMRIIDTNINVMDARGRIIGSGDRERIGELHEGALLVLSQGRVVDIDDAVARHLHGVRQGINLPLRLEGEIVGVIGLTGEPENLRKYGRTGLHDG
;
A
#
# COMPACT_ATOMS: atom_id res chain seq x y z
N MET A 1 15.68 20.60 3.52
CA MET A 1 15.04 19.42 2.93
C MET A 1 13.66 19.28 3.55
N ALA A 2 12.60 19.69 2.85
CA ALA A 2 11.25 19.40 3.31
C ALA A 2 11.02 17.90 3.14
N GLY A 3 11.04 17.14 4.22
CA GLY A 3 10.66 15.74 4.17
C GLY A 3 9.17 15.68 3.86
N TRP A 4 8.80 15.17 2.69
CA TRP A 4 7.43 14.85 2.38
C TRP A 4 6.99 13.69 3.28
N HIS A 5 6.13 13.98 4.26
CA HIS A 5 5.61 12.98 5.19
C HIS A 5 4.12 12.85 4.96
N LEU A 6 3.66 11.61 4.81
CA LEU A 6 2.24 11.32 4.77
C LEU A 6 1.68 11.42 6.21
N ASP A 7 0.72 12.32 6.42
CA ASP A 7 0.04 12.41 7.72
C ASP A 7 -1.09 11.37 7.84
N THR A 8 -1.43 11.00 9.08
CA THR A 8 -2.42 9.96 9.37
C THR A 8 -3.83 10.31 8.89
N LYS A 9 -4.20 11.61 8.92
CA LYS A 9 -5.51 12.06 8.49
C LYS A 9 -5.65 11.95 6.97
N MET A 10 -4.65 12.42 6.23
CA MET A 10 -4.59 12.28 4.77
C MET A 10 -4.53 10.81 4.35
N ALA A 11 -3.76 9.98 5.06
CA ALA A 11 -3.73 8.54 4.81
C ALA A 11 -5.11 7.90 4.97
N GLN A 12 -5.83 8.22 6.06
CA GLN A 12 -7.18 7.70 6.28
C GLN A 12 -8.19 8.24 5.25
N ASP A 13 -8.05 9.49 4.81
CA ASP A 13 -8.88 10.06 3.74
C ASP A 13 -8.64 9.34 2.40
N ILE A 14 -7.38 9.01 2.08
CA ILE A 14 -7.03 8.20 0.90
C ILE A 14 -7.72 6.83 0.98
N VAL A 15 -7.59 6.14 2.12
CA VAL A 15 -8.26 4.84 2.34
C VAL A 15 -9.77 4.96 2.12
N ALA A 16 -10.42 5.92 2.78
CA ALA A 16 -11.87 6.09 2.71
C ALA A 16 -12.37 6.45 1.31
N ARG A 17 -11.57 7.18 0.52
CA ARG A 17 -11.88 7.49 -0.88
C ARG A 17 -11.67 6.27 -1.78
N THR A 18 -10.56 5.57 -1.64
CA THR A 18 -10.23 4.42 -2.49
C THR A 18 -11.18 3.25 -2.24
N MET A 19 -11.57 2.97 -1.00
CA MET A 19 -12.54 1.91 -0.68
C MET A 19 -13.95 2.18 -1.21
N ARG A 20 -14.30 3.45 -1.50
CA ARG A 20 -15.58 3.77 -2.18
C ARG A 20 -15.55 3.49 -3.68
N ILE A 21 -14.35 3.35 -4.25
CA ILE A 21 -14.13 3.10 -5.67
C ILE A 21 -13.83 1.61 -5.91
N ILE A 22 -13.11 1.00 -4.98
CA ILE A 22 -12.64 -0.39 -5.05
C ILE A 22 -13.23 -1.15 -3.87
N ASP A 23 -13.94 -2.25 -4.17
CA ASP A 23 -14.54 -3.14 -3.17
C ASP A 23 -13.49 -4.06 -2.54
N THR A 24 -12.44 -3.47 -1.96
CA THR A 24 -11.43 -4.20 -1.21
C THR A 24 -10.84 -3.35 -0.09
N ASN A 25 -10.25 -4.02 0.91
CA ASN A 25 -9.59 -3.35 2.01
C ASN A 25 -8.26 -2.72 1.59
N ILE A 26 -8.11 -1.43 1.91
CA ILE A 26 -6.96 -0.60 1.58
C ILE A 26 -6.17 -0.29 2.85
N ASN A 27 -4.85 -0.34 2.74
CA ASN A 27 -3.91 0.11 3.76
C ASN A 27 -2.99 1.16 3.17
N VAL A 28 -2.62 2.15 3.96
CA VAL A 28 -1.65 3.18 3.60
C VAL A 28 -0.56 3.19 4.65
N MET A 29 0.68 3.10 4.20
CA MET A 29 1.87 3.01 5.05
C MET A 29 2.77 4.22 4.83
N ASP A 30 3.45 4.66 5.90
CA ASP A 30 4.48 5.69 5.83
C ASP A 30 5.79 5.17 5.18
N ALA A 31 6.76 6.06 5.00
CA ALA A 31 8.10 5.72 4.49
C ALA A 31 8.92 4.79 5.41
N ARG A 32 8.37 4.38 6.57
CA ARG A 32 8.96 3.41 7.50
C ARG A 32 8.19 2.09 7.50
N GLY A 33 7.21 1.93 6.61
CA GLY A 33 6.39 0.73 6.50
C GLY A 33 5.33 0.58 7.60
N ARG A 34 5.06 1.62 8.40
CA ARG A 34 3.99 1.58 9.40
C ARG A 34 2.65 1.99 8.79
N ILE A 35 1.60 1.24 9.11
CA ILE A 35 0.25 1.54 8.68
C ILE A 35 -0.24 2.80 9.39
N ILE A 36 -0.53 3.84 8.62
CA ILE A 36 -1.03 5.15 9.11
C ILE A 36 -2.46 5.44 8.66
N GLY A 37 -3.00 4.63 7.76
CA GLY A 37 -4.42 4.57 7.43
C GLY A 37 -4.82 3.15 7.02
N SER A 38 -6.00 2.69 7.40
CA SER A 38 -6.50 1.37 7.00
C SER A 38 -8.03 1.32 7.00
N GLY A 39 -8.60 0.48 6.14
CA GLY A 39 -10.00 0.08 6.22
C GLY A 39 -10.28 -0.85 7.41
N ASP A 40 -9.24 -1.49 7.93
CA ASP A 40 -9.25 -2.30 9.14
C ASP A 40 -8.47 -1.56 10.24
N ARG A 41 -9.20 -0.84 11.10
CA ARG A 41 -8.60 0.09 12.06
C ARG A 41 -7.70 -0.61 13.08
N GLU A 42 -7.87 -1.90 13.31
CA GLU A 42 -7.04 -2.69 14.21
C GLU A 42 -5.57 -2.76 13.72
N ARG A 43 -5.36 -2.58 12.42
CA ARG A 43 -4.02 -2.61 11.81
C ARG A 43 -3.25 -1.30 11.91
N ILE A 44 -3.89 -0.21 12.31
CA ILE A 44 -3.22 1.10 12.39
C ILE A 44 -2.11 1.04 13.45
N GLY A 45 -0.90 1.44 13.07
CA GLY A 45 0.29 1.39 13.90
C GLY A 45 1.13 0.12 13.74
N GLU A 46 0.60 -0.93 13.11
CA GLU A 46 1.37 -2.14 12.82
C GLU A 46 2.44 -1.89 11.74
N LEU A 47 3.53 -2.63 11.84
CA LEU A 47 4.55 -2.69 10.79
C LEU A 47 4.09 -3.66 9.70
N HIS A 48 4.17 -3.24 8.44
CA HIS A 48 3.79 -4.07 7.30
C HIS A 48 5.05 -4.43 6.49
N GLU A 49 5.53 -5.67 6.61
CA GLU A 49 6.77 -6.10 5.94
C GLU A 49 6.67 -6.02 4.40
N GLY A 50 5.46 -6.21 3.84
CA GLY A 50 5.23 -6.00 2.40
C GLY A 50 5.46 -4.56 1.93
N ALA A 51 5.31 -3.56 2.82
CA ALA A 51 5.62 -2.16 2.48
C ALA A 51 7.13 -1.93 2.43
N LEU A 52 7.90 -2.59 3.30
CA LEU A 52 9.36 -2.49 3.30
C LEU A 52 9.96 -3.02 1.99
N LEU A 53 9.36 -4.06 1.41
CA LEU A 53 9.75 -4.58 0.09
C LEU A 53 9.54 -3.52 -1.01
N VAL A 54 8.40 -2.82 -1.01
CA VAL A 54 8.14 -1.74 -1.97
C VAL A 54 9.09 -0.56 -1.77
N LEU A 55 9.31 -0.14 -0.52
CA LEU A 55 10.22 0.95 -0.19
C LEU A 55 11.66 0.62 -0.60
N SER A 56 12.08 -0.65 -0.45
CA SER A 56 13.42 -1.11 -0.84
C SER A 56 13.58 -1.27 -2.35
N GLN A 57 12.58 -1.80 -3.05
CA GLN A 57 12.69 -2.10 -4.49
C GLN A 57 12.24 -0.94 -5.39
N GLY A 58 11.48 0.01 -4.83
CA GLY A 58 10.93 1.14 -5.56
C GLY A 58 9.92 0.78 -6.65
N ARG A 59 9.29 -0.40 -6.58
CA ARG A 59 8.35 -0.88 -7.59
C ARG A 59 7.15 -1.55 -6.95
N VAL A 60 6.16 -1.84 -7.78
CA VAL A 60 5.00 -2.65 -7.39
C VAL A 60 5.45 -4.03 -6.95
N VAL A 61 4.90 -4.50 -5.83
CA VAL A 61 5.14 -5.84 -5.28
C VAL A 61 3.81 -6.56 -5.11
N ASP A 62 3.65 -7.66 -5.84
CA ASP A 62 2.56 -8.60 -5.65
C ASP A 62 2.93 -9.54 -4.49
N ILE A 63 2.04 -9.68 -3.53
CA ILE A 63 2.17 -10.62 -2.41
C ILE A 63 1.14 -11.73 -2.61
N ASP A 64 1.61 -12.90 -2.98
CA ASP A 64 0.80 -14.11 -3.00
C ASP A 64 0.72 -14.74 -1.59
N ASP A 65 -0.11 -15.78 -1.47
CA ASP A 65 -0.32 -16.50 -0.22
C ASP A 65 0.97 -17.20 0.29
N ALA A 66 1.83 -17.67 -0.62
CA ALA A 66 3.10 -18.29 -0.23
C ALA A 66 4.04 -17.26 0.41
N VAL A 67 4.16 -16.07 -0.17
CA VAL A 67 4.95 -14.96 0.37
C VAL A 67 4.33 -14.43 1.67
N ALA A 68 3.00 -14.26 1.72
CA ALA A 68 2.31 -13.76 2.92
C ALA A 68 2.57 -14.62 4.16
N ARG A 69 2.67 -15.95 4.01
CA ARG A 69 3.00 -16.87 5.12
C ARG A 69 4.38 -16.66 5.74
N HIS A 70 5.30 -16.06 5.00
CA HIS A 70 6.68 -15.82 5.45
C HIS A 70 6.88 -14.38 5.96
N LEU A 71 5.86 -13.53 5.90
CA LEU A 71 5.93 -12.11 6.26
C LEU A 71 4.97 -11.78 7.40
N HIS A 72 5.44 -11.02 8.39
CA HIS A 72 4.63 -10.60 9.52
C HIS A 72 3.70 -9.44 9.17
N GLY A 73 2.45 -9.53 9.61
CA GLY A 73 1.46 -8.47 9.43
C GLY A 73 1.05 -8.28 7.97
N VAL A 74 1.31 -9.25 7.09
CA VAL A 74 0.99 -9.17 5.66
C VAL A 74 -0.16 -10.11 5.31
N ARG A 75 -1.07 -9.62 4.48
CA ARG A 75 -2.12 -10.42 3.83
C ARG A 75 -1.84 -10.45 2.32
N GLN A 76 -2.35 -11.46 1.61
CA GLN A 76 -2.26 -11.50 0.15
C GLN A 76 -2.79 -10.19 -0.45
N GLY A 77 -2.15 -9.69 -1.49
CA GLY A 77 -2.46 -8.37 -2.03
C GLY A 77 -1.45 -7.81 -3.01
N ILE A 78 -1.65 -6.54 -3.36
CA ILE A 78 -0.72 -5.76 -4.17
C ILE A 78 -0.30 -4.53 -3.37
N ASN A 79 1.00 -4.26 -3.31
CA ASN A 79 1.55 -3.05 -2.69
C ASN A 79 2.16 -2.16 -3.77
N LEU A 80 1.75 -0.89 -3.80
CA LEU A 80 2.13 0.11 -4.80
C LEU A 80 2.88 1.26 -4.12
N PRO A 81 4.01 1.74 -4.69
CA PRO A 81 4.71 2.90 -4.15
C PRO A 81 3.90 4.18 -4.38
N LEU A 82 3.70 4.99 -3.33
CA LEU A 82 3.18 6.35 -3.46
C LEU A 82 4.36 7.29 -3.73
N ARG A 83 4.36 7.90 -4.91
CA ARG A 83 5.43 8.80 -5.35
C ARG A 83 4.96 10.24 -5.39
N LEU A 84 5.79 11.15 -4.90
CA LEU A 84 5.62 12.59 -5.03
C LEU A 84 6.96 13.19 -5.45
N GLU A 85 6.96 13.94 -6.56
CA GLU A 85 8.19 14.49 -7.15
C GLU A 85 9.28 13.44 -7.42
N GLY A 86 8.88 12.21 -7.75
CA GLY A 86 9.80 11.09 -8.00
C GLY A 86 10.23 10.32 -6.75
N GLU A 87 10.06 10.90 -5.56
CA GLU A 87 10.41 10.29 -4.28
C GLU A 87 9.28 9.44 -3.71
N ILE A 88 9.60 8.31 -3.07
CA ILE A 88 8.59 7.46 -2.43
C ILE A 88 8.26 8.02 -1.05
N VAL A 89 7.02 8.50 -0.89
CA VAL A 89 6.53 9.11 0.35
C VAL A 89 5.73 8.14 1.22
N GLY A 90 5.40 6.97 0.67
CA GLY A 90 4.65 5.92 1.36
C GLY A 90 4.30 4.77 0.44
N VAL A 91 3.43 3.89 0.92
CA VAL A 91 2.96 2.72 0.18
C VAL A 91 1.45 2.60 0.33
N ILE A 92 0.75 2.18 -0.73
CA ILE A 92 -0.66 1.79 -0.68
C ILE A 92 -0.78 0.29 -0.94
N GLY A 93 -1.41 -0.43 -0.01
CA GLY A 93 -1.63 -1.87 -0.06
C GLY A 93 -3.09 -2.20 -0.29
N LEU A 94 -3.39 -2.93 -1.36
CA LEU A 94 -4.70 -3.50 -1.65
C LEU A 94 -4.69 -4.95 -1.17
N THR A 95 -5.58 -5.30 -0.25
CA THR A 95 -5.73 -6.69 0.22
C THR A 95 -6.56 -7.48 -0.78
N GLY A 96 -6.30 -8.78 -0.94
CA GLY A 96 -7.05 -9.68 -1.84
C GLY A 96 -6.15 -10.45 -2.78
N GLU A 97 -6.73 -11.36 -3.57
CA GLU A 97 -5.95 -12.17 -4.50
C GLU A 97 -5.30 -11.29 -5.59
N PRO A 98 -3.97 -11.35 -5.79
CA PRO A 98 -3.27 -10.53 -6.77
C PRO A 98 -3.87 -10.63 -8.18
N GLU A 99 -4.30 -11.81 -8.61
CA GLU A 99 -4.93 -12.03 -9.92
C GLU A 99 -6.22 -11.21 -10.08
N ASN A 100 -7.06 -11.19 -9.04
CA ASN A 100 -8.28 -10.41 -8.99
C ASN A 100 -8.01 -8.90 -8.86
N LEU A 101 -6.89 -8.51 -8.25
CA LEU A 101 -6.51 -7.11 -8.03
C LEU A 101 -5.74 -6.49 -9.20
N ARG A 102 -5.11 -7.30 -10.06
CA ARG A 102 -4.41 -6.82 -11.27
C ARG A 102 -5.30 -6.01 -12.21
N LYS A 103 -6.62 -6.13 -12.12
CA LYS A 103 -7.58 -5.28 -12.86
C LYS A 103 -7.60 -3.82 -12.39
N TYR A 104 -7.18 -3.55 -11.14
CA TYR A 104 -7.07 -2.20 -10.59
C TYR A 104 -5.67 -1.61 -10.74
N GLY A 105 -4.63 -2.44 -10.74
CA GLY A 105 -3.24 -1.98 -10.92
C GLY A 105 -2.86 -1.59 -12.36
N ARG A 106 -3.64 -2.02 -13.36
CA ARG A 106 -3.30 -1.87 -14.78
C ARG A 106 -3.82 -0.59 -15.45
N THR A 107 -4.61 0.23 -14.75
CA THR A 107 -5.30 1.38 -15.35
C THR A 107 -4.53 2.70 -15.27
N GLY A 108 -3.19 2.72 -15.14
CA GLY A 108 -2.52 4.02 -14.99
C GLY A 108 -1.00 4.15 -15.06
N LEU A 109 -0.22 3.20 -15.59
CA LEU A 109 1.25 3.39 -15.71
C LEU A 109 1.87 2.74 -16.97
N HIS A 110 1.16 2.71 -18.08
CA HIS A 110 1.75 2.44 -19.39
C HIS A 110 1.10 3.36 -20.42
N ASP A 111 1.51 4.62 -20.44
CA ASP A 111 1.52 5.47 -21.63
C ASP A 111 2.53 6.59 -21.37
N GLY A 112 3.71 6.43 -22.00
CA GLY A 112 4.91 7.26 -21.86
C GLY A 112 6.10 6.56 -22.49
#